data_AF-A0A1M6GFW1-F1
#
_entry.id   AF-A0A1M6GFW1-F1
#
_cell.length_a   1.000
_cell.length_b   1.000
_cell.length_c   1.000
_cell.angle_alpha   90.00
_cell.angle_beta   90.00
_cell.angle_gamma   90.00
#
_symmetry.space_group_name_H-M   'P 1'
#
loop_
_entity.id
_entity.type
_entity.pdbx_description
1 polymer ?
#
loop_
_entity_poly.entity_id
_entity_poly.type
_entity_poly.pdbx_seq_one_letter_code
_entity_poly.pdbx_strand_id
1 'polypeptide(L)' 'MKKNLPGILFLVAMPVSVWLFVKVEALSGSEFVGLLAAVLLYVVIGLLVALIFGKKGEPRE' A
#
# COMPACT_ATOMS: atom_id res chain seq x y z
N MET A 1 15.01 11.53 9.33
CA MET A 1 13.65 10.96 9.57
C MET A 1 12.79 10.83 8.31
N LYS A 2 12.86 11.73 7.31
CA LYS A 2 12.05 11.64 6.07
C LYS A 2 12.47 10.54 5.09
N LYS A 3 13.72 10.05 5.14
CA LYS A 3 14.23 8.97 4.26
C LYS A 3 13.62 7.58 4.53
N ASN A 4 13.22 7.29 5.76
CA ASN A 4 12.72 5.96 6.14
C ASN A 4 11.18 5.88 6.22
N LEU A 5 10.50 7.02 6.08
CA LEU A 5 9.05 7.13 6.15
C LEU A 5 8.30 6.29 5.10
N PRO A 6 8.74 6.22 3.81
CA PRO A 6 8.11 5.31 2.85
C PRO A 6 8.26 3.83 3.25
N GLY A 7 9.41 3.42 3.80
CA GLY A 7 9.61 2.06 4.28
C GLY A 7 8.68 1.70 5.45
N ILE A 8 8.47 2.63 6.39
CA ILE A 8 7.55 2.45 7.51
C ILE A 8 6.09 2.33 7.02
N LEU A 9 5.70 3.13 6.03
CA LEU A 9 4.37 3.03 5.38
C LEU A 9 4.14 1.65 4.76
N PHE A 10 5.15 1.09 4.09
CA PHE A 10 5.06 -0.26 3.55
C PHE A 10 5.01 -1.35 4.64
N LEU A 11 5.76 -1.19 5.73
CA LEU A 11 5.71 -2.12 6.86
C LEU A 11 4.34 -2.12 7.53
N VAL A 12 3.69 -0.96 7.68
CA VAL A 12 2.31 -0.87 8.20
C VAL A 12 1.29 -1.38 7.19
N ALA A 13 1.53 -1.21 5.88
CA ALA A 13 0.66 -1.74 4.85
C ALA A 13 0.57 -3.28 4.87
N MET A 14 1.60 -3.99 5.37
CA MET A 14 1.57 -5.45 5.46
C MET A 14 0.43 -6.01 6.33
N PRO A 15 0.33 -5.70 7.63
CA PRO A 15 -0.79 -6.18 8.45
C PRO A 15 -2.15 -5.64 7.97
N VAL A 16 -2.19 -4.44 7.41
CA VAL A 16 -3.43 -3.87 6.86
C VAL A 16 -3.89 -4.63 5.62
N SER A 17 -2.97 -5.10 4.77
CA SER A 17 -3.30 -5.90 3.59
C SER A 17 -3.93 -7.24 3.97
N VAL A 18 -3.42 -7.89 5.03
CA VAL A 18 -3.98 -9.14 5.56
C VAL A 18 -5.37 -8.91 6.13
N TRP A 19 -5.56 -7.81 6.88
CA TRP A 19 -6.87 -7.47 7.41
C TRP A 19 -7.89 -7.16 6.31
N LEU A 20 -7.46 -6.43 5.27
CA LEU A 20 -8.28 -6.11 4.11
C LEU A 20 -8.67 -7.37 3.33
N PHE A 21 -7.72 -8.29 3.12
CA PHE A 21 -7.94 -9.58 2.48
C PHE A 21 -9.08 -10.35 3.18
N VAL A 22 -8.95 -10.59 4.48
CA VAL A 22 -9.93 -11.34 5.27
C VAL A 22 -11.31 -10.67 5.22
N LYS A 23 -11.36 -9.34 5.30
CA LYS A 23 -12.63 -8.60 5.25
C LYS A 23 -13.28 -8.67 3.87
N VAL A 24 -12.51 -8.53 2.81
CA VAL A 24 -13.06 -8.54 1.44
C VAL A 24 -13.45 -9.95 1.04
N GLU A 25 -12.69 -10.97 1.40
CA GLU A 25 -13.06 -12.37 1.19
C GLU A 25 -14.37 -12.70 1.92
N ALA A 26 -14.50 -12.32 3.20
CA ALA A 26 -15.70 -12.57 3.98
C ALA A 26 -16.96 -11.88 3.41
N LEU A 27 -16.80 -10.73 2.74
CA LEU A 27 -17.91 -9.98 2.14
C LEU A 27 -18.24 -10.42 0.72
N SER A 28 -17.23 -10.81 -0.05
CA SER A 28 -17.38 -11.19 -1.46
C SER A 28 -17.62 -12.69 -1.66
N GLY A 29 -17.30 -13.52 -0.67
CA GLY A 29 -17.30 -14.98 -0.79
C GLY A 29 -16.23 -15.52 -1.74
N SER A 30 -15.24 -14.70 -2.13
CA SER A 30 -14.23 -15.05 -3.12
C SER A 30 -12.83 -14.67 -2.64
N GLU A 31 -11.97 -15.68 -2.51
CA GLU A 31 -10.55 -15.51 -2.16
C GLU A 31 -9.83 -14.63 -3.19
N PHE A 32 -10.15 -14.78 -4.48
CA PHE A 32 -9.55 -13.98 -5.56
C PHE A 32 -9.82 -12.49 -5.41
N VAL A 33 -11.03 -12.10 -5.00
CA VAL A 33 -11.39 -10.70 -4.80
C VAL A 33 -10.67 -10.12 -3.58
N GLY A 34 -10.53 -10.92 -2.51
CA GLY A 34 -9.70 -10.56 -1.35
C GLY A 34 -8.24 -10.33 -1.74
N LEU A 35 -7.67 -11.23 -2.56
CA LEU A 35 -6.29 -11.16 -3.02
C LEU A 35 -6.05 -9.92 -3.90
N LEU A 36 -6.97 -9.65 -4.83
CA LEU A 36 -6.94 -8.45 -5.67
C LEU A 36 -6.98 -7.18 -4.82
N ALA A 37 -7.83 -7.13 -3.80
CA ALA A 37 -7.93 -5.99 -2.90
C ALA A 37 -6.63 -5.75 -2.11
N ALA A 38 -6.01 -6.81 -1.61
CA ALA A 38 -4.72 -6.72 -0.91
C ALA A 38 -3.60 -6.20 -1.82
N VAL A 39 -3.52 -6.67 -3.06
CA VAL A 39 -2.54 -6.18 -4.05
C VAL A 39 -2.79 -4.71 -4.39
N LEU A 40 -4.05 -4.33 -4.64
CA LEU A 40 -4.42 -2.95 -4.95
C LEU A 40 -4.05 -1.98 -3.81
N LEU A 41 -4.14 -2.42 -2.55
CA LEU A 41 -3.71 -1.62 -1.41
C LEU A 41 -2.22 -1.21 -1.54
N TYR A 42 -1.34 -2.14 -1.90
CA TYR A 42 0.08 -1.83 -2.09
C TYR A 42 0.33 -0.85 -3.25
N VAL A 43 -0.43 -0.97 -4.35
CA VAL A 43 -0.36 -0.04 -5.49
C VAL A 43 -0.77 1.36 -5.04
N VAL A 44 -1.87 1.49 -4.28
CA VAL A 44 -2.33 2.77 -3.75
C VAL A 44 -1.31 3.38 -2.79
N ILE A 45 -0.74 2.59 -1.88
CA ILE A 45 0.30 3.08 -0.95
C ILE A 45 1.55 3.54 -1.72
N GLY A 46 1.98 2.79 -2.73
CA GLY A 46 3.10 3.19 -3.59
C GLY A 46 2.84 4.51 -4.32
N LEU A 47 1.63 4.70 -4.86
CA LEU A 47 1.22 5.97 -5.48
C LEU A 47 1.17 7.12 -4.48
N LEU A 48 0.62 6.90 -3.28
CA LEU A 48 0.59 7.92 -2.22
C LEU A 48 2.01 8.31 -1.80
N VAL A 49 2.90 7.33 -1.65
CA VAL A 49 4.31 7.58 -1.37
C VAL A 49 4.95 8.40 -2.50
N ALA A 50 4.73 8.04 -3.76
CA ALA A 50 5.27 8.77 -4.91
C ALA A 50 4.72 10.20 -4.99
N LEU A 51 3.43 10.42 -4.72
CA LEU A 51 2.81 11.75 -4.74
C LEU A 51 3.26 12.64 -3.58
N ILE A 52 3.38 12.08 -2.38
CA ILE A 52 3.72 12.84 -1.16
C ILE A 52 5.23 13.11 -1.09
N PHE A 53 6.06 12.12 -1.45
CA PHE A 53 7.52 12.21 -1.33
C PHE A 53 8.23 12.54 -2.65
N GLY A 54 7.61 12.27 -3.81
CA GLY A 54 8.18 12.63 -5.12
C GLY A 54 8.03 14.11 -5.50
N LYS A 55 7.32 14.92 -4.70
CA LYS A 55 7.14 16.36 -4.93
C LYS A 55 8.16 17.27 -4.24
N LYS A 56 9.25 16.74 -3.69
CA LYS A 56 10.38 17.58 -3.26
C LYS A 56 11.50 17.48 -4.28
N GLY A 57 11.70 18.60 -4.98
CA GLY A 57 12.57 18.73 -6.14
C GLY A 57 13.92 18.07 -5.97
N GLU A 58 14.16 17.05 -6.78
CA GLU A 58 15.49 16.54 -7.04
C GLU A 58 15.68 16.53 -8.57
N PRO A 59 16.65 17.29 -9.11
CA PRO A 59 17.17 17.00 -10.44
C PRO A 59 17.75 15.59 -10.38
N ARG A 60 17.41 14.79 -11.39
CA ARG A 60 17.96 13.45 -11.57
C ARG A 60 19.45 13.62 -11.92
N GLU A 61 20.32 13.44 -10.92
CA GLU A 61 21.75 13.16 -11.15
C GLU A 61 21.97 11.65 -11.27
#